data_AF-A0A8T5L2E3-F1
#
_entry.id   AF-A0A8T5L2E3-F1
#
_cell.length_a   1.000
_cell.length_b   1.000
_cell.length_c   1.000
_cell.angle_alpha   90.00
_cell.angle_beta   90.00
_cell.angle_gamma   90.00
#
_symmetry.space_group_name_H-M   'P 1'
#
loop_
_entity.id
_entity.type
_entity.pdbx_description
1 polymer ?
#
loop_
_entity_poly.entity_id
_entity_poly.type
_entity_poly.pdbx_seq_one_letter_code
_entity_poly.pdbx_strand_id
1 'polypeptide(L)'
;MKGQAYSLMALVIAIPLFSLFAFSLTTFQEQHSAVAEMVVIDQMRIVEKTIEADFQKGVTTSAKRAFIAITDHVVTNGEFMDNTGYRGVELILNGTLYGVPNTLMQNNTLTDWKMKIQNITTGFETSISFLTPQLDNISGMTISGTYDILVNISDPFGRAIFEKRTKTPLFFTVEGFDDPLYIAKTSGIIKRTYNLSLYSYYAKKLLTGSASSGNCSGLVTFDEGDTGEGKILVTTDPTGITGFTGIIGEGAGTPSVSCFVVGAAGAIAAITQTLNDEPYPFITLDNFTNGVWHIPLNDTVLTKRYQVGVGASVYERLQGNFTGNNYSMLDALDSFVYIPELEDAGLPVKENQSIVDFYYFQSQEAKGYHVRHLPDWVKINTRFAEYYNFSDLLENAQAVEEETVDLFG
;
A
#
# COMPACT_ATOMS: atom_id res chain seq x y z
N MET A 1 -24.08 70.37 66.88
CA MET A 1 -23.89 70.40 65.41
C MET A 1 -22.55 69.83 64.94
N LYS A 2 -21.41 70.06 65.61
CA LYS A 2 -20.11 69.51 65.17
C LYS A 2 -20.07 67.97 65.14
N GLY A 3 -20.61 67.28 66.14
CA GLY A 3 -20.66 65.81 66.18
C GLY A 3 -21.48 65.17 65.05
N GLN A 4 -22.61 65.78 64.68
CA GLN A 4 -23.45 65.31 63.56
C GLN A 4 -22.73 65.45 62.21
N ALA A 5 -21.93 66.51 62.02
CA ALA A 5 -21.13 66.69 60.81
C ALA A 5 -20.01 65.65 60.70
N TYR A 6 -19.33 65.31 61.81
CA TYR A 6 -18.32 64.25 61.83
C TYR A 6 -18.93 62.85 61.59
N SER A 7 -20.09 62.55 62.16
CA SER A 7 -20.81 61.30 61.87
C SER A 7 -21.24 61.19 60.41
N LEU A 8 -21.73 62.28 59.81
CA LEU A 8 -22.11 62.32 58.40
C LEU A 8 -20.88 62.14 57.48
N MET A 9 -19.78 62.83 57.75
CA MET A 9 -18.51 62.65 57.02
C MET A 9 -17.97 61.23 57.15
N ALA A 10 -18.02 60.64 58.34
CA ALA A 10 -17.60 59.26 58.56
C ALA A 10 -18.46 58.28 57.75
N LEU A 11 -19.78 58.49 57.68
CA LEU A 11 -20.70 57.68 56.88
C LEU A 11 -20.43 57.81 55.37
N VAL A 12 -20.20 59.02 54.88
CA VAL A 12 -19.89 59.30 53.47
C VAL A 12 -18.58 58.64 53.04
N ILE A 13 -17.62 58.46 53.96
CA ILE A 13 -16.35 57.77 53.70
C ILE A 13 -16.49 56.25 53.88
N ALA A 14 -17.26 55.81 54.88
CA ALA A 14 -17.42 54.39 55.19
C ALA A 14 -18.19 53.63 54.11
N ILE A 15 -19.28 54.20 53.57
CA ILE A 15 -20.09 53.54 52.53
C ILE A 15 -19.26 53.15 51.29
N PRO A 16 -18.48 54.04 50.64
CA PRO A 16 -17.68 53.66 49.48
C PRO A 16 -16.54 52.69 49.84
N LEU A 17 -15.98 52.76 51.06
CA LEU A 17 -14.99 51.78 51.52
C LEU A 17 -15.60 50.38 51.68
N PHE A 18 -16.78 50.28 52.29
CA PHE A 18 -17.50 49.01 52.40
C PHE A 18 -17.93 48.47 51.04
N SER A 19 -18.34 49.34 50.12
CA SER A 19 -18.68 48.95 48.74
C SER A 19 -17.47 48.42 47.98
N LEU A 20 -16.32 49.10 48.07
CA LEU A 20 -15.07 48.64 47.46
C LEU A 20 -14.59 47.31 48.06
N PHE A 21 -14.75 47.13 49.37
CA PHE A 21 -14.41 45.87 50.03
C PHE A 21 -15.35 44.73 49.63
N ALA A 22 -16.66 44.99 49.54
CA ALA A 22 -17.62 44.00 49.07
C ALA A 22 -17.33 43.61 47.61
N PHE A 23 -17.07 44.60 46.75
CA PHE A 23 -16.72 44.38 45.34
C PHE A 23 -15.41 43.58 45.19
N SER A 24 -14.37 43.92 45.94
CA SER A 24 -13.11 43.18 45.86
C SER A 24 -13.27 41.73 46.35
N LEU A 25 -14.09 41.49 47.37
CA LEU A 25 -14.36 40.15 47.86
C LEU A 25 -15.11 39.31 46.82
N THR A 26 -16.11 39.88 46.14
CA THR A 26 -16.86 39.20 45.08
C THR A 26 -15.99 38.92 43.86
N THR A 27 -15.20 39.90 43.41
CA THR A 27 -14.29 39.71 42.27
C THR A 27 -13.20 38.68 42.57
N PHE A 28 -12.67 38.66 43.79
CA PHE A 28 -11.70 37.66 44.22
C PHE A 28 -12.30 36.24 44.22
N GLN A 29 -13.53 36.09 44.71
CA GLN A 29 -14.24 34.81 44.68
C GLN A 29 -14.53 34.34 43.25
N GLU A 30 -15.03 35.21 42.39
CA GLU A 30 -15.31 34.89 40.97
C GLU A 30 -14.05 34.55 40.19
N GLN A 31 -12.94 35.26 40.43
CA GLN A 31 -11.67 34.98 39.77
C GLN A 31 -11.12 33.60 40.19
N HIS A 32 -11.22 33.25 41.48
CA HIS A 32 -10.79 31.93 41.95
C HIS A 32 -11.68 30.79 41.44
N SER A 33 -13.00 30.97 41.35
CA SER A 33 -13.90 29.97 40.78
C SER A 33 -13.65 29.78 39.28
N ALA A 34 -13.43 30.86 38.53
CA ALA A 34 -13.14 30.80 37.11
C ALA A 34 -11.81 30.08 36.82
N VAL A 35 -10.77 30.31 37.63
CA VAL A 35 -9.50 29.57 37.51
C VAL A 35 -9.69 28.09 37.81
N ALA A 36 -10.46 27.73 38.83
CA ALA A 36 -10.74 26.33 39.15
C ALA A 36 -11.53 25.61 38.04
N GLU A 37 -12.52 26.28 37.46
CA GLU A 37 -13.29 25.78 36.31
C GLU A 37 -12.40 25.59 35.07
N MET A 38 -11.54 26.56 34.78
CA MET A 38 -10.57 26.47 33.68
C MET A 38 -9.62 25.28 33.84
N VAL A 39 -9.13 25.03 35.06
CA VAL A 39 -8.29 23.86 35.35
C VAL A 39 -9.05 22.56 35.11
N VAL A 40 -10.32 22.46 35.54
CA VAL A 40 -11.16 21.27 35.32
C VAL A 40 -11.36 21.00 33.83
N ILE A 41 -11.71 22.04 33.05
CA ILE A 41 -11.86 21.95 31.60
C ILE A 41 -10.55 21.52 30.92
N ASP A 42 -9.41 22.05 31.36
CA ASP A 42 -8.10 21.65 30.85
C ASP A 42 -7.79 20.17 31.11
N GLN A 43 -8.12 19.67 32.31
CA GLN A 43 -7.96 18.24 32.63
C GLN A 43 -8.89 17.36 31.78
N MET A 44 -10.16 17.74 31.61
CA MET A 44 -11.11 17.01 30.75
C MET A 44 -10.60 16.93 29.30
N ARG A 45 -10.01 18.03 28.80
CA ARG A 45 -9.39 18.08 27.45
C ARG A 45 -8.16 17.17 27.33
N ILE A 46 -7.36 17.00 28.38
CA ILE A 46 -6.23 16.05 28.38
C ILE A 46 -6.75 14.61 28.30
N VAL A 47 -7.79 14.28 29.07
CA VAL A 47 -8.43 12.96 29.02
C VAL A 47 -8.97 12.69 27.63
N GLU A 48 -9.69 13.64 27.04
CA GLU A 48 -10.22 13.51 25.69
C GLU A 48 -9.14 13.25 24.65
N LYS A 49 -8.08 14.07 24.61
CA LYS A 49 -6.98 13.89 23.66
C LYS A 49 -6.29 12.53 23.80
N THR A 50 -6.22 12.02 25.04
CA THR A 50 -5.63 10.71 25.32
C THR A 50 -6.53 9.59 24.80
N ILE A 51 -7.85 9.71 24.98
CA ILE A 51 -8.84 8.79 24.41
C ILE A 51 -8.78 8.80 22.88
N GLU A 52 -8.70 9.98 22.25
CA GLU A 52 -8.60 10.13 20.79
C GLU A 52 -7.32 9.46 20.23
N ALA A 53 -6.17 9.70 20.87
CA ALA A 53 -4.90 9.11 20.45
C ALA A 53 -4.86 7.58 20.63
N ASP A 54 -5.47 7.07 21.70
CA ASP A 54 -5.54 5.61 21.93
C ASP A 54 -6.59 4.95 21.04
N PHE A 55 -7.69 5.64 20.73
CA PHE A 55 -8.71 5.18 19.79
C PHE A 55 -8.12 4.86 18.43
N GLN A 56 -7.28 5.75 17.88
CA GLN A 56 -6.62 5.51 16.59
C GLN A 56 -5.81 4.19 16.61
N LYS A 57 -5.08 3.92 17.70
CA LYS A 57 -4.32 2.66 17.87
C LYS A 57 -5.24 1.46 18.00
N GLY A 58 -6.34 1.60 18.74
CA GLY A 58 -7.35 0.57 18.92
C GLY A 58 -8.02 0.18 17.60
N VAL A 59 -8.40 1.16 16.79
CA VAL A 59 -8.98 0.95 15.45
C VAL A 59 -7.98 0.27 14.53
N THR A 60 -6.73 0.75 14.44
CA THR A 60 -5.71 0.10 13.58
C THR A 60 -5.39 -1.32 14.02
N THR A 61 -5.32 -1.60 15.33
CA THR A 61 -5.02 -2.94 15.85
C THR A 61 -6.16 -3.92 15.57
N SER A 62 -7.40 -3.50 15.86
CA SER A 62 -8.59 -4.32 15.60
C SER A 62 -8.77 -4.57 14.11
N ALA A 63 -8.53 -3.58 13.24
CA ALA A 63 -8.61 -3.75 11.80
C ALA A 63 -7.55 -4.70 11.24
N LYS A 64 -6.29 -4.60 11.70
CA LYS A 64 -5.23 -5.56 11.32
C LYS A 64 -5.58 -6.98 11.74
N ARG A 65 -6.10 -7.17 12.96
CA ARG A 65 -6.54 -8.48 13.45
C ARG A 65 -7.73 -9.01 12.65
N ALA A 66 -8.69 -8.15 12.32
CA ALA A 66 -9.82 -8.50 11.48
C ALA A 66 -9.35 -8.96 10.10
N PHE A 67 -8.40 -8.26 9.47
CA PHE A 67 -7.83 -8.68 8.21
C PHE A 67 -7.19 -10.08 8.29
N ILE A 68 -6.38 -10.35 9.33
CA ILE A 68 -5.82 -11.70 9.55
C ILE A 68 -6.94 -12.74 9.69
N ALA A 69 -7.99 -12.43 10.44
CA ALA A 69 -9.12 -13.33 10.64
C ALA A 69 -9.89 -13.64 9.35
N ILE A 70 -10.03 -12.64 8.46
CA ILE A 70 -10.64 -12.84 7.13
C ILE A 70 -9.72 -13.70 6.27
N THR A 71 -8.43 -13.38 6.19
CA THR A 71 -7.48 -14.17 5.42
C THR A 71 -7.44 -15.62 5.92
N ASP A 72 -7.39 -15.83 7.24
CA ASP A 72 -7.43 -17.16 7.88
C ASP A 72 -8.70 -17.95 7.53
N HIS A 73 -9.85 -17.28 7.43
CA HIS A 73 -11.09 -17.91 6.98
C HIS A 73 -10.98 -18.40 5.53
N VAL A 74 -10.48 -17.55 4.62
CA VAL A 74 -10.28 -17.91 3.21
C VAL A 74 -9.26 -19.05 3.09
N VAL A 75 -8.19 -19.01 3.88
CA VAL A 75 -7.15 -20.05 3.92
C VAL A 75 -7.71 -21.39 4.40
N THR A 76 -8.46 -21.37 5.50
CA THR A 76 -8.91 -22.60 6.18
C THR A 76 -10.06 -23.27 5.45
N ASN A 77 -10.98 -22.49 4.89
CA ASN A 77 -12.17 -23.02 4.24
C ASN A 77 -12.01 -23.16 2.72
N GLY A 78 -11.02 -22.46 2.12
CA GLY A 78 -10.87 -22.38 0.66
C GLY A 78 -11.98 -21.58 -0.04
N GLU A 79 -12.83 -20.90 0.73
CA GLU A 79 -13.96 -20.12 0.25
C GLU A 79 -13.69 -18.62 0.40
N PHE A 80 -14.00 -17.86 -0.64
CA PHE A 80 -13.88 -16.40 -0.62
C PHE A 80 -15.01 -15.75 0.18
N MET A 81 -14.79 -14.49 0.57
CA MET A 81 -15.75 -13.70 1.32
C MET A 81 -16.92 -13.22 0.47
N ASP A 82 -18.12 -13.17 1.07
CA ASP A 82 -19.30 -12.59 0.44
C ASP A 82 -19.21 -11.06 0.31
N ASN A 83 -18.81 -10.38 1.38
CA ASN A 83 -18.59 -8.94 1.42
C ASN A 83 -17.52 -8.61 2.47
N THR A 84 -16.28 -8.43 2.02
CA THR A 84 -15.12 -8.16 2.88
C THR A 84 -15.32 -6.98 3.85
N GLY A 85 -16.06 -5.93 3.46
CA GLY A 85 -16.22 -4.73 4.30
C GLY A 85 -17.22 -4.92 5.38
N TYR A 86 -18.37 -5.48 5.01
CA TYR A 86 -19.38 -5.84 5.99
C TYR A 86 -18.80 -6.81 7.03
N ARG A 87 -18.06 -7.83 6.58
CA ARG A 87 -17.42 -8.83 7.43
C ARG A 87 -16.26 -8.26 8.24
N GLY A 88 -15.49 -7.34 7.67
CA GLY A 88 -14.45 -6.60 8.38
C GLY A 88 -15.02 -5.74 9.51
N VAL A 89 -16.11 -5.02 9.25
CA VAL A 89 -16.81 -4.23 10.28
C VAL A 89 -17.39 -5.13 11.37
N GLU A 90 -17.98 -6.27 11.00
CA GLU A 90 -18.47 -7.28 11.94
C GLU A 90 -17.36 -7.75 12.90
N LEU A 91 -16.20 -8.12 12.35
CA LEU A 91 -15.05 -8.55 13.14
C LEU A 91 -14.51 -7.44 14.04
N ILE A 92 -14.37 -6.21 13.53
CA ILE A 92 -13.81 -5.08 14.29
C ILE A 92 -14.69 -4.71 15.47
N LEU A 93 -16.02 -4.71 15.30
CA LEU A 93 -16.95 -4.31 16.35
C LEU A 93 -17.28 -5.46 17.31
N ASN A 94 -17.60 -6.64 16.78
CA ASN A 94 -18.18 -7.75 17.53
C ASN A 94 -17.22 -8.92 17.73
N GLY A 95 -16.13 -8.99 16.95
CA GLY A 95 -15.21 -10.14 16.99
C GLY A 95 -15.82 -11.41 16.40
N THR A 96 -16.88 -11.28 15.61
CA THR A 96 -17.57 -12.40 14.96
C THR A 96 -17.37 -12.37 13.45
N LEU A 97 -17.43 -13.55 12.83
CA LEU A 97 -17.46 -13.74 11.39
C LEU A 97 -18.70 -14.59 11.06
N TYR A 98 -19.62 -14.06 10.27
CA TYR A 98 -20.92 -14.71 10.00
C TYR A 98 -21.73 -15.00 11.28
N GLY A 99 -21.62 -14.14 12.29
CA GLY A 99 -22.25 -14.28 13.59
C GLY A 99 -21.55 -15.27 14.54
N VAL A 100 -20.48 -15.93 14.09
CA VAL A 100 -19.72 -16.89 14.90
C VAL A 100 -18.49 -16.21 15.51
N PRO A 101 -18.25 -16.32 16.83
CA PRO A 101 -17.05 -15.76 17.46
C PRO A 101 -15.75 -16.27 16.82
N ASN A 102 -14.85 -15.34 16.48
CA ASN A 102 -13.55 -15.65 15.92
C ASN A 102 -12.45 -15.56 17.00
N THR A 103 -11.63 -16.60 17.12
CA THR A 103 -10.58 -16.69 18.15
C THR A 103 -9.45 -15.67 17.98
N LEU A 104 -9.14 -15.29 16.73
CA LEU A 104 -8.10 -14.30 16.43
C LEU A 104 -8.51 -12.87 16.84
N MET A 105 -9.82 -12.64 17.04
CA MET A 105 -10.37 -11.36 17.50
C MET A 105 -10.58 -11.26 19.01
N GLN A 106 -10.38 -12.35 19.76
CA GLN A 106 -10.63 -12.35 21.20
C GLN A 106 -9.82 -11.26 21.91
N ASN A 107 -10.49 -10.38 22.67
CA ASN A 107 -9.92 -9.23 23.39
C ASN A 107 -9.28 -8.14 22.51
N ASN A 108 -9.49 -8.20 21.18
CA ASN A 108 -8.91 -7.31 20.18
C ASN A 108 -9.98 -6.55 19.38
N THR A 109 -11.22 -6.47 19.87
CA THR A 109 -12.30 -5.70 19.22
C THR A 109 -12.31 -4.25 19.68
N LEU A 110 -12.98 -3.38 18.92
CA LEU A 110 -13.22 -2.00 19.32
C LEU A 110 -14.15 -1.89 20.54
N THR A 111 -15.04 -2.86 20.70
CA THR A 111 -15.88 -3.00 21.89
C THR A 111 -15.04 -3.36 23.12
N ASP A 112 -14.05 -4.25 22.99
CA ASP A 112 -13.10 -4.56 24.07
C ASP A 112 -12.28 -3.33 24.46
N TRP A 113 -11.81 -2.57 23.47
CA TRP A 113 -11.13 -1.30 23.71
C TRP A 113 -12.02 -0.32 24.48
N LYS A 114 -13.28 -0.13 24.04
CA LYS A 114 -14.25 0.73 24.72
C LYS A 114 -14.42 0.35 26.19
N MET A 115 -14.66 -0.93 26.46
CA MET A 115 -14.83 -1.43 27.83
C MET A 115 -13.58 -1.18 28.69
N LYS A 116 -12.38 -1.39 28.13
CA LYS A 116 -11.11 -1.12 28.82
C LYS A 116 -10.98 0.37 29.18
N ILE A 117 -11.27 1.26 28.24
CA ILE A 117 -11.17 2.72 28.47
C ILE A 117 -12.22 3.22 29.47
N GLN A 118 -13.47 2.77 29.35
CA GLN A 118 -14.53 3.17 30.28
C GLN A 118 -14.31 2.68 31.72
N ASN A 119 -13.51 1.62 31.90
CA ASN A 119 -13.12 1.12 33.22
C ASN A 119 -11.95 1.88 33.86
N ILE A 120 -11.30 2.81 33.12
CA ILE A 120 -10.21 3.63 33.68
C ILE A 120 -10.81 4.74 34.54
N THR A 121 -10.39 4.81 35.81
CA THR A 121 -10.80 5.89 36.70
C THR A 121 -10.04 7.17 36.37
N THR A 122 -10.70 8.12 35.72
CA THR A 122 -10.13 9.44 35.38
C THR A 122 -10.52 10.55 36.36
N GLY A 123 -11.46 10.27 37.27
CA GLY A 123 -12.12 11.28 38.11
C GLY A 123 -13.27 12.01 37.41
N PHE A 124 -13.54 11.69 36.15
CA PHE A 124 -14.63 12.22 35.34
C PHE A 124 -15.59 11.11 34.90
N GLU A 125 -16.85 11.46 34.68
CA GLU A 125 -17.81 10.55 34.05
C GLU A 125 -17.55 10.57 32.54
N THR A 126 -17.15 9.43 31.98
CA THR A 126 -16.77 9.34 30.56
C THR A 126 -17.66 8.33 29.83
N SER A 127 -18.32 8.79 28.76
CA SER A 127 -19.11 7.98 27.87
C SER A 127 -18.55 8.02 26.46
N ILE A 128 -18.45 6.85 25.83
CA ILE A 128 -17.93 6.69 24.47
C ILE A 128 -18.97 5.96 23.63
N SER A 129 -19.25 6.48 22.44
CA SER A 129 -20.06 5.79 21.43
C SER A 129 -19.40 5.84 20.06
N PHE A 130 -19.71 4.83 19.26
CA PHE A 130 -19.23 4.70 17.88
C PHE A 130 -20.40 4.86 16.94
N LEU A 131 -20.17 5.50 15.80
CA LEU A 131 -21.04 5.30 14.65
C LEU A 131 -20.57 4.07 13.88
N THR A 132 -21.47 3.45 13.13
CA THR A 132 -21.12 2.31 12.28
C THR A 132 -19.99 2.71 11.34
N PRO A 133 -18.84 2.03 11.39
CA PRO A 133 -17.71 2.37 10.57
C PRO A 133 -17.97 1.98 9.11
N GLN A 134 -17.33 2.71 8.21
CA GLN A 134 -17.28 2.37 6.80
C GLN A 134 -15.84 1.98 6.48
N LEU A 135 -15.66 0.74 6.04
CA LEU A 135 -14.41 0.27 5.46
C LEU A 135 -14.48 0.55 3.97
N ASP A 136 -13.61 1.44 3.51
CA ASP A 136 -13.49 1.81 2.12
C ASP A 136 -12.16 1.28 1.58
N ASN A 137 -12.20 0.71 0.39
CA ASN A 137 -10.97 0.31 -0.28
C ASN A 137 -10.28 1.56 -0.82
N ILE A 138 -9.08 1.88 -0.32
CA ILE A 138 -8.22 2.87 -0.95
C ILE A 138 -6.88 2.19 -1.23
N SER A 139 -6.72 1.89 -2.51
CA SER A 139 -5.51 1.58 -3.24
C SER A 139 -4.69 0.32 -2.91
N GLY A 140 -4.72 -0.64 -3.84
CA GLY A 140 -3.73 -1.70 -4.03
C GLY A 140 -3.53 -2.57 -2.80
N MET A 141 -2.53 -2.21 -1.98
CA MET A 141 -2.11 -2.86 -0.73
C MET A 141 -2.58 -2.16 0.54
N THR A 142 -3.30 -1.04 0.43
CA THR A 142 -3.74 -0.27 1.59
C THR A 142 -5.21 -0.56 1.87
N ILE A 143 -5.52 -0.81 3.14
CA ILE A 143 -6.89 -0.86 3.63
C ILE A 143 -7.17 0.46 4.31
N SER A 144 -8.29 1.08 3.97
CA SER A 144 -8.68 2.36 4.54
C SER A 144 -10.11 2.34 5.08
N GLY A 145 -10.48 3.43 5.74
CA GLY A 145 -11.85 3.63 6.20
C GLY A 145 -11.93 4.83 7.10
N THR A 146 -13.14 5.14 7.54
CA THR A 146 -13.37 6.22 8.52
C THR A 146 -14.19 5.71 9.68
N TYR A 147 -13.74 6.05 10.88
CA TYR A 147 -14.39 5.71 12.13
C TYR A 147 -14.77 7.00 12.85
N ASP A 148 -16.04 7.11 13.21
CA ASP A 148 -16.55 8.25 13.96
C ASP A 148 -16.73 7.86 15.43
N ILE A 149 -16.03 8.57 16.31
CA ILE A 149 -16.15 8.45 17.76
C ILE A 149 -16.83 9.68 18.33
N LEU A 150 -17.75 9.46 19.27
CA LEU A 150 -18.33 10.50 20.10
C LEU A 150 -17.87 10.28 21.53
N VAL A 151 -17.12 11.23 22.06
CA VAL A 151 -16.62 11.24 23.44
C VAL A 151 -17.38 12.30 24.20
N ASN A 152 -18.03 11.88 25.30
CA ASN A 152 -18.68 12.77 26.24
C ASN A 152 -18.02 12.60 27.61
N ILE A 153 -17.55 13.72 28.18
CA ILE A 153 -16.90 13.77 29.48
C ILE A 153 -17.66 14.80 30.32
N SER A 154 -18.12 14.41 31.50
CA SER A 154 -18.75 15.29 32.48
C SER A 154 -18.00 15.29 33.80
N ASP A 155 -17.93 16.45 34.43
CA ASP A 155 -17.51 16.58 35.82
C ASP A 155 -18.59 15.99 36.74
N PRO A 156 -18.25 15.16 37.74
CA PRO A 156 -19.23 14.54 38.65
C PRO A 156 -20.11 15.54 39.41
N PHE A 157 -19.66 16.80 39.54
CA PHE A 157 -20.41 17.88 40.19
C PHE A 157 -21.23 18.71 39.20
N GLY A 158 -21.28 18.31 37.92
CA GLY A 158 -22.11 18.95 36.88
C GLY A 158 -21.64 20.35 36.46
N ARG A 159 -20.39 20.72 36.78
CA ARG A 159 -19.85 22.07 36.50
C ARG A 159 -19.47 22.27 35.04
N ALA A 160 -19.03 21.19 34.38
CA ALA A 160 -18.61 21.24 32.99
C ALA A 160 -18.99 19.93 32.28
N ILE A 161 -19.38 20.07 31.01
CA ILE A 161 -19.65 18.96 30.09
C ILE A 161 -18.85 19.25 28.82
N PHE A 162 -18.12 18.24 28.36
CA PHE A 162 -17.35 18.28 27.14
C PHE A 162 -17.86 17.18 26.20
N GLU A 163 -18.33 17.56 25.02
CA GLU A 163 -18.73 16.62 23.98
C GLU A 163 -17.92 16.92 22.71
N LYS A 164 -17.27 15.90 22.17
CA LYS A 164 -16.56 16.00 20.89
C LYS A 164 -16.81 14.78 20.03
N ARG A 165 -17.14 15.07 18.78
CA ARG A 165 -17.19 14.10 17.71
C ARG A 165 -15.93 14.22 16.87
N THR A 166 -15.23 13.11 16.70
CA THR A 166 -14.03 13.03 15.90
C THR A 166 -14.21 11.99 14.81
N LYS A 167 -13.80 12.34 13.59
CA LYS A 167 -13.61 11.37 12.51
C LYS A 167 -12.15 10.97 12.47
N THR A 168 -11.87 9.69 12.66
CA THR A 168 -10.52 9.14 12.64
C THR A 168 -10.34 8.30 11.38
N PRO A 169 -9.37 8.65 10.51
CA PRO A 169 -9.06 7.81 9.36
C PRO A 169 -8.38 6.52 9.83
N LEU A 170 -8.79 5.42 9.24
CA LEU A 170 -8.07 4.15 9.28
C LEU A 170 -7.28 4.05 7.97
N PHE A 171 -5.99 3.76 8.08
CA PHE A 171 -5.16 3.34 6.94
C PHE A 171 -4.06 2.40 7.44
N PHE A 172 -3.88 1.26 6.78
CA PHE A 172 -2.71 0.40 6.97
C PHE A 172 -2.38 -0.39 5.71
N THR A 173 -1.10 -0.64 5.49
CA THR A 173 -0.61 -1.53 4.42
C THR A 173 -0.71 -3.00 4.84
N VAL A 174 -1.03 -3.87 3.88
CA VAL A 174 -1.02 -5.33 4.04
C VAL A 174 0.32 -5.97 3.65
N GLU A 175 1.38 -5.17 3.52
CA GLU A 175 2.73 -5.69 3.34
C GLU A 175 3.12 -6.68 4.44
N GLY A 176 3.65 -7.84 4.05
CA GLY A 176 4.00 -8.92 4.97
C GLY A 176 2.83 -9.85 5.33
N PHE A 177 1.61 -9.62 4.84
CA PHE A 177 0.49 -10.54 5.01
C PHE A 177 0.35 -11.52 3.84
N ASP A 178 -0.30 -12.66 4.10
CA ASP A 178 -0.54 -13.68 3.09
C ASP A 178 -1.59 -13.23 2.05
N ASP A 179 -1.35 -13.54 0.77
CA ASP A 179 -2.29 -13.34 -0.32
C ASP A 179 -3.30 -14.50 -0.37
N PRO A 180 -4.60 -14.24 -0.10
CA PRO A 180 -5.65 -15.24 -0.14
C PRO A 180 -5.82 -15.88 -1.52
N LEU A 181 -5.47 -15.20 -2.62
CA LEU A 181 -5.64 -15.73 -3.98
C LEU A 181 -4.85 -17.02 -4.18
N TYR A 182 -3.55 -16.98 -3.89
CA TYR A 182 -2.68 -18.14 -4.10
C TYR A 182 -3.08 -19.30 -3.20
N ILE A 183 -3.41 -19.00 -1.95
CA ILE A 183 -3.80 -20.03 -0.98
C ILE A 183 -5.10 -20.70 -1.41
N ALA A 184 -6.14 -19.93 -1.74
CA ALA A 184 -7.43 -20.48 -2.18
C ALA A 184 -7.29 -21.28 -3.49
N LYS A 185 -6.50 -20.77 -4.46
CA LYS A 185 -6.38 -21.39 -5.79
C LYS A 185 -5.41 -22.57 -5.85
N THR A 186 -4.55 -22.73 -4.86
CA THR A 186 -3.60 -23.86 -4.75
C THR A 186 -3.94 -24.80 -3.60
N SER A 187 -5.15 -24.69 -3.03
CA SER A 187 -5.60 -25.50 -1.89
C SER A 187 -4.62 -25.44 -0.69
N GLY A 188 -4.02 -24.27 -0.47
CA GLY A 188 -3.09 -23.99 0.62
C GLY A 188 -1.66 -24.52 0.43
N ILE A 189 -1.35 -25.11 -0.72
CA ILE A 189 -0.01 -25.67 -1.00
C ILE A 189 1.01 -24.54 -1.18
N ILE A 190 0.64 -23.48 -1.90
CA ILE A 190 1.51 -22.32 -2.13
C ILE A 190 1.00 -21.13 -1.33
N LYS A 191 1.93 -20.51 -0.62
CA LYS A 191 1.72 -19.28 0.11
C LYS A 191 2.50 -18.16 -0.56
N ARG A 192 1.85 -17.02 -0.72
CA ARG A 192 2.44 -15.78 -1.17
C ARG A 192 2.20 -14.71 -0.14
N THR A 193 3.20 -13.88 0.05
CA THR A 193 3.12 -12.75 0.98
C THR A 193 3.23 -11.48 0.16
N TYR A 194 2.40 -10.49 0.47
CA TYR A 194 2.47 -9.20 -0.21
C TYR A 194 3.80 -8.52 0.07
N ASN A 195 4.59 -8.31 -0.99
CA ASN A 195 5.87 -7.62 -0.97
C ASN A 195 6.00 -6.84 -2.27
N LEU A 196 6.17 -5.51 -2.20
CA LEU A 196 6.21 -4.67 -3.38
C LEU A 196 7.55 -4.80 -4.12
N SER A 197 7.45 -4.70 -5.44
CA SER A 197 8.59 -4.52 -6.33
C SER A 197 9.35 -3.26 -5.95
N LEU A 198 10.67 -3.30 -6.12
CA LEU A 198 11.54 -2.16 -5.93
C LEU A 198 11.58 -1.23 -7.16
N TYR A 199 10.88 -1.62 -8.24
CA TYR A 199 10.99 -1.00 -9.55
C TYR A 199 9.72 -0.25 -9.94
N SER A 200 9.89 0.90 -10.60
CA SER A 200 8.73 1.73 -10.97
C SER A 200 8.04 1.32 -12.28
N TYR A 201 8.69 0.49 -13.11
CA TYR A 201 8.17 -0.04 -14.38
C TYR A 201 8.56 -1.51 -14.59
N TYR A 202 8.00 -2.12 -15.63
CA TYR A 202 8.21 -3.54 -15.97
C TYR A 202 9.30 -3.73 -17.03
N ALA A 203 9.23 -2.95 -18.11
CA ALA A 203 10.25 -2.86 -19.14
C ALA A 203 10.31 -1.46 -19.75
N LYS A 204 11.52 -1.06 -20.13
CA LYS A 204 11.78 0.21 -20.79
C LYS A 204 12.82 0.04 -21.89
N LYS A 205 12.45 0.41 -23.11
CA LYS A 205 13.41 0.58 -24.20
C LYS A 205 14.17 1.88 -23.94
N LEU A 206 15.47 1.78 -23.69
CA LEU A 206 16.30 2.93 -23.40
C LEU A 206 16.77 3.61 -24.67
N LEU A 207 17.23 2.81 -25.64
CA LEU A 207 17.93 3.29 -26.83
C LEU A 207 17.69 2.36 -28.02
N THR A 208 18.02 2.85 -29.20
CA THR A 208 18.10 2.09 -30.45
C THR A 208 19.41 2.38 -31.16
N GLY A 209 19.97 1.40 -31.85
CA GLY A 209 21.16 1.57 -32.67
C GLY A 209 21.23 0.54 -33.79
N SER A 210 22.43 0.24 -34.25
CA SER A 210 22.68 -0.89 -35.17
C SER A 210 23.06 -2.10 -34.35
N ALA A 211 22.15 -3.08 -34.24
CA ALA A 211 22.41 -4.30 -33.50
C ALA A 211 23.11 -5.37 -34.35
N SER A 212 23.93 -6.19 -33.69
CA SER A 212 24.41 -7.46 -34.24
C SER A 212 23.29 -8.51 -34.31
N SER A 213 23.57 -9.67 -34.90
CA SER A 213 22.60 -10.78 -34.97
C SER A 213 22.35 -11.50 -33.64
N GLY A 214 23.09 -11.21 -32.57
CA GLY A 214 22.96 -11.87 -31.26
C GLY A 214 22.07 -11.14 -30.26
N ASN A 215 21.43 -11.91 -29.39
CA ASN A 215 20.73 -11.43 -28.19
C ASN A 215 21.59 -11.73 -26.96
N CYS A 216 21.65 -10.80 -26.01
CA CYS A 216 22.37 -11.02 -24.77
C CYS A 216 21.90 -10.09 -23.66
N SER A 217 22.17 -10.48 -22.42
CA SER A 217 21.91 -9.68 -21.23
C SER A 217 23.06 -9.81 -20.25
N GLY A 218 23.22 -8.81 -19.38
CA GLY A 218 24.26 -8.83 -18.37
C GLY A 218 24.31 -7.57 -17.51
N LEU A 219 25.19 -7.61 -16.51
CA LEU A 219 25.51 -6.51 -15.62
C LEU A 219 26.23 -5.40 -16.38
N VAL A 220 25.73 -4.18 -16.23
CA VAL A 220 26.36 -3.00 -16.85
C VAL A 220 27.69 -2.68 -16.19
N THR A 221 28.67 -2.33 -17.01
CA THR A 221 29.92 -1.70 -16.58
C THR A 221 30.30 -0.57 -17.55
N PHE A 222 30.99 0.43 -17.01
CA PHE A 222 31.59 1.53 -17.76
C PHE A 222 33.13 1.46 -17.72
N ASP A 223 33.68 0.42 -17.09
CA ASP A 223 35.11 0.17 -16.98
C ASP A 223 35.52 -0.91 -17.98
N GLU A 224 36.38 -0.55 -18.93
CA GLU A 224 36.94 -1.49 -19.91
C GLU A 224 37.80 -2.59 -19.28
N GLY A 225 38.26 -2.39 -18.03
CA GLY A 225 38.97 -3.40 -17.25
C GLY A 225 38.07 -4.44 -16.57
N ASP A 226 36.79 -4.16 -16.37
CA ASP A 226 35.82 -5.06 -15.70
C ASP A 226 35.22 -6.08 -16.69
N THR A 227 36.09 -6.84 -17.34
CA THR A 227 35.74 -7.88 -18.32
C THR A 227 35.22 -9.16 -17.66
N GLY A 228 34.42 -9.95 -18.38
CA GLY A 228 33.93 -11.24 -17.89
C GLY A 228 32.60 -11.69 -18.51
N GLU A 229 32.24 -12.94 -18.24
CA GLU A 229 30.93 -13.46 -18.60
C GLU A 229 29.82 -12.73 -17.83
N GLY A 230 28.73 -12.41 -18.52
CA GLY A 230 27.60 -11.68 -17.97
C GLY A 230 27.84 -10.18 -17.80
N LYS A 231 28.89 -9.60 -18.41
CA LYS A 231 29.16 -8.16 -18.39
C LYS A 231 28.80 -7.49 -19.72
N ILE A 232 28.13 -6.34 -19.64
CA ILE A 232 27.81 -5.45 -20.77
C ILE A 232 28.57 -4.14 -20.60
N LEU A 233 29.52 -3.88 -21.50
CA LEU A 233 30.26 -2.61 -21.50
C LEU A 233 29.45 -1.53 -22.21
N VAL A 234 29.37 -0.35 -21.61
CA VAL A 234 28.86 0.86 -22.25
C VAL A 234 30.02 1.84 -22.47
N THR A 235 30.29 2.18 -23.73
CA THR A 235 31.45 3.01 -24.11
C THR A 235 31.14 3.97 -25.25
N THR A 236 31.99 4.98 -25.43
CA THR A 236 31.89 5.93 -26.55
C THR A 236 32.40 5.33 -27.85
N ASP A 237 33.54 4.62 -27.82
CA ASP A 237 34.13 3.96 -28.99
C ASP A 237 34.23 2.44 -28.77
N PRO A 238 33.36 1.64 -29.40
CA PRO A 238 33.36 0.19 -29.24
C PRO A 238 34.43 -0.53 -30.09
N THR A 239 35.23 0.18 -30.88
CA THR A 239 36.09 -0.42 -31.92
C THR A 239 37.11 -1.41 -31.36
N GLY A 240 37.03 -2.67 -31.79
CA GLY A 240 38.03 -3.70 -31.44
C GLY A 240 37.97 -4.22 -29.99
N ILE A 241 37.01 -3.78 -29.18
CA ILE A 241 36.87 -4.24 -27.80
C ILE A 241 36.41 -5.71 -27.76
N THR A 242 36.96 -6.48 -26.81
CA THR A 242 36.70 -7.91 -26.59
C THR A 242 36.50 -8.20 -25.09
N GLY A 243 36.09 -9.43 -24.75
CA GLY A 243 36.03 -9.88 -23.34
C GLY A 243 34.72 -9.59 -22.61
N PHE A 244 33.71 -9.10 -23.30
CA PHE A 244 32.37 -8.82 -22.76
C PHE A 244 31.32 -9.71 -23.42
N THR A 245 30.24 -10.01 -22.69
CA THR A 245 29.08 -10.69 -23.25
C THR A 245 28.37 -9.84 -24.28
N GLY A 246 28.36 -8.51 -24.08
CA GLY A 246 27.90 -7.58 -25.09
C GLY A 246 28.42 -6.17 -24.90
N ILE A 247 28.29 -5.35 -25.94
CA ILE A 247 28.82 -3.97 -25.96
C ILE A 247 27.78 -3.00 -26.49
N ILE A 248 27.66 -1.86 -25.81
CA ILE A 248 26.84 -0.72 -26.21
C ILE A 248 27.76 0.45 -26.53
N GLY A 249 27.80 0.84 -27.79
CA GLY A 249 28.65 1.92 -28.28
C GLY A 249 27.84 3.14 -28.72
N GLU A 250 28.24 4.33 -28.26
CA GLU A 250 27.69 5.59 -28.81
C GLU A 250 28.17 5.82 -30.25
N GLY A 251 29.43 5.48 -30.54
CA GLY A 251 30.02 5.51 -31.87
C GLY A 251 29.61 4.30 -32.73
N ALA A 252 29.82 4.42 -34.05
CA ALA A 252 29.53 3.38 -35.04
C ALA A 252 30.67 2.34 -35.22
N GLY A 253 31.66 2.34 -34.33
CA GLY A 253 32.75 1.37 -34.33
C GLY A 253 32.22 -0.06 -34.24
N THR A 254 32.94 -1.03 -34.79
CA THR A 254 32.54 -2.44 -34.68
C THR A 254 33.35 -3.13 -33.59
N PRO A 255 32.71 -3.62 -32.52
CA PRO A 255 33.39 -4.40 -31.49
C PRO A 255 33.66 -5.83 -31.96
N SER A 256 34.58 -6.51 -31.27
CA SER A 256 34.93 -7.91 -31.53
C SER A 256 34.18 -8.87 -30.58
N VAL A 257 32.87 -8.65 -30.44
CA VAL A 257 31.94 -9.50 -29.68
C VAL A 257 30.75 -9.91 -30.55
N SER A 258 30.06 -10.99 -30.20
CA SER A 258 28.94 -11.52 -30.98
C SER A 258 27.61 -10.77 -30.76
N CYS A 259 27.51 -10.01 -29.67
CA CYS A 259 26.29 -9.29 -29.28
C CYS A 259 26.64 -7.82 -29.00
N PHE A 260 26.14 -6.89 -29.81
CA PHE A 260 26.37 -5.46 -29.59
C PHE A 260 25.27 -4.60 -30.19
N VAL A 261 25.16 -3.37 -29.68
CA VAL A 261 24.41 -2.28 -30.30
C VAL A 261 25.33 -1.07 -30.39
N VAL A 262 25.53 -0.54 -31.60
CA VAL A 262 26.45 0.58 -31.85
C VAL A 262 25.73 1.73 -32.55
N GLY A 263 26.29 2.94 -32.47
CA GLY A 263 25.61 4.16 -32.92
C GLY A 263 24.43 4.58 -32.02
N ALA A 264 24.37 4.07 -30.79
CA ALA A 264 23.36 4.42 -29.80
C ALA A 264 23.74 5.73 -29.10
N ALA A 265 23.52 6.86 -29.78
CA ALA A 265 23.92 8.17 -29.26
C ALA A 265 23.32 8.46 -27.86
N GLY A 266 24.17 8.89 -26.92
CA GLY A 266 23.76 9.19 -25.54
C GLY A 266 23.60 7.97 -24.63
N ALA A 267 24.12 6.80 -25.03
CA ALA A 267 24.02 5.57 -24.26
C ALA A 267 24.55 5.68 -22.84
N ILE A 268 25.70 6.35 -22.64
CA ILE A 268 26.31 6.47 -21.33
C ILE A 268 25.38 7.24 -20.39
N ALA A 269 24.85 8.38 -20.84
CA ALA A 269 23.96 9.22 -20.05
C ALA A 269 22.64 8.50 -19.73
N ALA A 270 22.00 7.89 -20.73
CA ALA A 270 20.70 7.23 -20.57
C ALA A 270 20.76 6.03 -19.61
N ILE A 271 21.79 5.19 -19.75
CA ILE A 271 21.97 4.00 -18.90
C ILE A 271 22.39 4.42 -17.49
N THR A 272 23.32 5.37 -17.34
CA THR A 272 23.73 5.87 -16.01
C THR A 272 22.54 6.44 -15.24
N GLN A 273 21.70 7.26 -15.88
CA GLN A 273 20.51 7.80 -15.25
C GLN A 273 19.55 6.69 -14.82
N THR A 274 19.31 5.72 -15.70
CA THR A 274 18.41 4.59 -15.40
C THR A 274 18.88 3.76 -14.21
N LEU A 275 20.19 3.49 -14.11
CA LEU A 275 20.77 2.73 -13.00
C LEU A 275 20.83 3.51 -11.67
N ASN A 276 20.79 4.84 -11.73
CA ASN A 276 20.66 5.68 -10.54
C ASN A 276 19.21 5.75 -10.04
N ASP A 277 18.26 5.74 -10.97
CA ASP A 277 16.82 5.81 -10.66
C ASP A 277 16.28 4.46 -10.19
N GLU A 278 16.79 3.35 -10.74
CA GLU A 278 16.28 2.00 -10.49
C GLU A 278 17.40 1.04 -10.02
N PRO A 279 17.21 0.30 -8.92
CA PRO A 279 18.23 -0.61 -8.38
C PRO A 279 18.28 -1.96 -9.14
N TYR A 280 18.30 -1.93 -10.47
CA TYR A 280 18.41 -3.12 -11.34
C TYR A 280 19.58 -2.96 -12.32
N PRO A 281 20.73 -3.63 -12.08
CA PRO A 281 21.97 -3.39 -12.82
C PRO A 281 22.08 -4.11 -14.17
N PHE A 282 21.02 -4.80 -14.61
CA PHE A 282 21.06 -5.59 -15.83
C PHE A 282 20.47 -4.83 -17.03
N ILE A 283 21.14 -4.98 -18.17
CA ILE A 283 20.67 -4.49 -19.47
C ILE A 283 20.65 -5.64 -20.46
N THR A 284 19.71 -5.53 -21.40
CA THR A 284 19.45 -6.51 -22.43
C THR A 284 19.59 -5.87 -23.82
N LEU A 285 20.24 -6.60 -24.73
CA LEU A 285 20.41 -6.23 -26.13
C LEU A 285 19.53 -7.14 -26.98
N ASP A 286 18.60 -6.55 -27.72
CA ASP A 286 17.65 -7.27 -28.57
C ASP A 286 17.89 -6.95 -30.05
N ASN A 287 18.25 -7.96 -30.82
CA ASN A 287 18.56 -7.87 -32.25
C ASN A 287 17.32 -7.55 -33.10
N PHE A 288 16.14 -8.07 -32.74
CA PHE A 288 14.90 -7.89 -33.50
C PHE A 288 14.41 -6.43 -33.44
N THR A 289 14.54 -5.81 -32.28
CA THR A 289 14.11 -4.43 -32.05
C THR A 289 15.24 -3.42 -32.22
N ASN A 290 16.46 -3.90 -32.52
CA ASN A 290 17.71 -3.15 -32.53
C ASN A 290 17.90 -2.28 -31.28
N GLY A 291 17.42 -2.79 -30.13
CA GLY A 291 17.16 -2.01 -28.94
C GLY A 291 18.02 -2.39 -27.75
N VAL A 292 18.30 -1.38 -26.92
CA VAL A 292 18.82 -1.57 -25.56
C VAL A 292 17.64 -1.48 -24.60
N TRP A 293 17.42 -2.54 -23.83
CA TRP A 293 16.28 -2.69 -22.94
C TRP A 293 16.71 -2.82 -21.48
N HIS A 294 15.94 -2.22 -20.60
CA HIS A 294 15.99 -2.42 -19.15
C HIS A 294 14.71 -3.15 -18.74
N ILE A 295 14.85 -4.36 -18.20
CA ILE A 295 13.72 -5.29 -17.97
C ILE A 295 13.73 -5.76 -16.50
N PRO A 296 13.38 -4.87 -15.55
CA PRO A 296 13.31 -5.23 -14.13
C PRO A 296 12.23 -6.26 -13.80
N LEU A 297 11.22 -6.46 -14.68
CA LEU A 297 10.21 -7.51 -14.50
C LEU A 297 10.83 -8.88 -14.21
N ASN A 298 11.99 -9.19 -14.79
CA ASN A 298 12.67 -10.46 -14.55
C ASN A 298 12.91 -10.68 -13.05
N ASP A 299 13.45 -9.69 -12.33
CA ASP A 299 13.63 -9.78 -10.89
C ASP A 299 12.29 -9.84 -10.16
N THR A 300 11.30 -9.02 -10.54
CA THR A 300 9.95 -9.03 -9.95
C THR A 300 9.31 -10.42 -10.00
N VAL A 301 9.41 -11.10 -11.14
CA VAL A 301 8.86 -12.45 -11.36
C VAL A 301 9.63 -13.50 -10.56
N LEU A 302 10.96 -13.46 -10.59
CA LEU A 302 11.81 -14.42 -9.88
C LEU A 302 11.72 -14.27 -8.35
N THR A 303 11.60 -13.03 -7.87
CA THR A 303 11.43 -12.69 -6.45
C THR A 303 9.99 -12.71 -5.98
N LYS A 304 9.04 -12.95 -6.90
CA LYS A 304 7.62 -13.17 -6.61
C LYS A 304 6.97 -11.95 -5.94
N ARG A 305 7.39 -10.76 -6.37
CA ARG A 305 6.93 -9.48 -5.83
C ARG A 305 5.70 -8.96 -6.57
N TYR A 306 4.96 -8.09 -5.90
CA TYR A 306 3.77 -7.42 -6.40
C TYR A 306 4.12 -6.04 -6.92
N GLN A 307 3.35 -5.53 -7.86
CA GLN A 307 3.46 -4.14 -8.31
C GLN A 307 2.06 -3.51 -8.35
N VAL A 308 1.99 -2.20 -8.10
CA VAL A 308 0.73 -1.46 -8.27
C VAL A 308 0.43 -1.39 -9.76
N GLY A 309 -0.77 -1.83 -10.15
CA GLY A 309 -1.08 -2.09 -11.56
C GLY A 309 -2.56 -2.24 -11.87
N VAL A 310 -2.92 -3.23 -12.70
CA VAL A 310 -4.24 -3.37 -13.34
C VAL A 310 -5.09 -4.54 -12.83
N GLY A 311 -4.60 -5.29 -11.84
CA GLY A 311 -5.25 -6.47 -11.29
C GLY A 311 -6.30 -6.21 -10.22
N ALA A 312 -6.46 -7.16 -9.32
CA ALA A 312 -7.40 -7.05 -8.21
C ALA A 312 -6.70 -6.44 -6.99
N SER A 313 -7.36 -5.49 -6.34
CA SER A 313 -6.98 -5.01 -5.01
C SER A 313 -7.05 -6.14 -3.98
N VAL A 314 -6.40 -5.95 -2.83
CA VAL A 314 -6.45 -6.93 -1.72
C VAL A 314 -7.88 -7.28 -1.30
N TYR A 315 -8.75 -6.28 -1.30
CA TYR A 315 -10.13 -6.43 -0.88
C TYR A 315 -10.95 -7.29 -1.85
N GLU A 316 -10.72 -7.10 -3.15
CA GLU A 316 -11.33 -7.90 -4.21
C GLU A 316 -10.78 -9.33 -4.22
N ARG A 317 -9.47 -9.50 -3.95
CA ARG A 317 -8.83 -10.82 -3.80
C ARG A 317 -9.47 -11.64 -2.67
N LEU A 318 -9.85 -11.00 -1.56
CA LEU A 318 -10.58 -11.66 -0.47
C LEU A 318 -12.00 -12.10 -0.86
N GLN A 319 -12.63 -11.44 -1.83
CA GLN A 319 -13.98 -11.79 -2.33
C GLN A 319 -13.96 -12.74 -3.52
N GLY A 320 -12.77 -13.09 -4.02
CA GLY A 320 -12.66 -13.85 -5.25
C GLY A 320 -13.08 -13.07 -6.50
N ASN A 321 -13.20 -11.74 -6.40
CA ASN A 321 -13.48 -10.89 -7.55
C ASN A 321 -12.17 -10.53 -8.24
N PHE A 322 -11.92 -11.13 -9.40
CA PHE A 322 -10.68 -10.95 -10.16
C PHE A 322 -10.89 -10.20 -11.46
N THR A 323 -12.07 -9.58 -11.63
CA THR A 323 -12.37 -8.78 -12.80
C THR A 323 -11.63 -7.44 -12.67
N GLY A 324 -10.43 -7.35 -13.23
CA GLY A 324 -9.59 -6.13 -13.27
C GLY A 324 -10.18 -5.01 -14.13
N ASN A 325 -11.44 -4.64 -13.87
CA ASN A 325 -12.29 -3.87 -14.78
C ASN A 325 -12.64 -2.46 -14.29
N ASN A 326 -12.11 -1.96 -13.16
CA ASN A 326 -12.48 -0.63 -12.67
C ASN A 326 -11.30 0.36 -12.50
N TYR A 327 -11.03 1.04 -13.62
CA TYR A 327 -10.78 2.49 -13.81
C TYR A 327 -9.71 3.28 -13.04
N SER A 328 -8.97 2.69 -12.10
CA SER A 328 -7.84 3.39 -11.47
C SER A 328 -6.65 2.44 -11.33
N MET A 329 -5.68 2.57 -12.24
CA MET A 329 -4.40 1.83 -12.23
C MET A 329 -3.59 2.04 -10.93
N LEU A 330 -4.01 2.97 -10.08
CA LEU A 330 -3.37 3.25 -8.80
C LEU A 330 -3.92 2.37 -7.68
N ASP A 331 -5.03 1.66 -7.90
CA ASP A 331 -5.77 0.98 -6.84
C ASP A 331 -5.71 -0.55 -6.87
N ALA A 332 -4.94 -1.12 -7.79
CA ALA A 332 -4.90 -2.55 -8.04
C ALA A 332 -3.50 -3.14 -7.90
N LEU A 333 -3.42 -4.47 -7.74
CA LEU A 333 -2.16 -5.19 -7.62
C LEU A 333 -2.01 -6.22 -8.73
N ASP A 334 -0.82 -6.20 -9.32
CA ASP A 334 -0.35 -7.19 -10.26
C ASP A 334 0.71 -8.06 -9.58
N SER A 335 0.61 -9.36 -9.76
CA SER A 335 1.72 -10.28 -9.54
C SER A 335 1.78 -11.31 -10.65
N PHE A 336 2.86 -12.06 -10.67
CA PHE A 336 3.12 -13.05 -11.71
C PHE A 336 3.24 -14.43 -11.08
N VAL A 337 2.50 -15.39 -11.63
CA VAL A 337 2.57 -16.79 -11.22
C VAL A 337 3.93 -17.35 -11.60
N TYR A 338 4.68 -17.73 -10.58
CA TYR A 338 5.99 -18.35 -10.76
C TYR A 338 5.78 -19.84 -11.07
N ILE A 339 5.78 -20.18 -12.37
CA ILE A 339 5.45 -21.50 -12.88
C ILE A 339 6.32 -22.63 -12.27
N PRO A 340 7.64 -22.49 -12.11
CA PRO A 340 8.45 -23.58 -11.57
C PRO A 340 8.04 -23.98 -10.14
N GLU A 341 7.51 -23.06 -9.32
CA GLU A 341 7.01 -23.42 -7.98
C GLU A 341 5.71 -24.21 -8.03
N LEU A 342 4.85 -23.97 -9.03
CA LEU A 342 3.68 -24.83 -9.23
C LEU A 342 4.11 -26.25 -9.62
N GLU A 343 5.06 -26.36 -10.55
CA GLU A 343 5.59 -27.65 -11.02
C GLU A 343 6.26 -28.44 -9.90
N ASP A 344 7.15 -27.79 -9.14
CA ASP A 344 7.85 -28.39 -8.00
C ASP A 344 6.88 -28.85 -6.90
N ALA A 345 5.74 -28.16 -6.77
CA ALA A 345 4.66 -28.53 -5.84
C ALA A 345 3.74 -29.64 -6.38
N GLY A 346 3.94 -30.11 -7.61
CA GLY A 346 3.09 -31.11 -8.27
C GLY A 346 1.71 -30.59 -8.67
N LEU A 347 1.55 -29.28 -8.81
CA LEU A 347 0.30 -28.65 -9.21
C LEU A 347 0.18 -28.61 -10.75
N PRO A 348 -1.04 -28.70 -11.30
CA PRO A 348 -1.24 -28.60 -12.74
C PRO A 348 -0.88 -27.20 -13.24
N VAL A 349 -0.14 -27.15 -14.34
CA VAL A 349 0.33 -25.91 -14.97
C VAL A 349 -0.37 -25.66 -16.29
N LYS A 350 -0.79 -24.41 -16.51
CA LYS A 350 -1.33 -23.93 -17.78
C LYS A 350 -0.20 -23.39 -18.67
N GLU A 351 0.42 -24.28 -19.44
CA GLU A 351 1.64 -23.96 -20.21
C GLU A 351 1.51 -22.80 -21.20
N ASN A 352 0.32 -22.55 -21.77
CA ASN A 352 0.11 -21.49 -22.78
C ASN A 352 -0.70 -20.30 -22.27
N GLN A 353 -0.84 -20.16 -20.95
CA GLN A 353 -1.58 -19.07 -20.32
C GLN A 353 -0.67 -17.89 -19.99
N SER A 354 -1.22 -16.67 -20.04
CA SER A 354 -0.58 -15.51 -19.42
C SER A 354 -0.31 -15.74 -17.92
N ILE A 355 0.92 -15.47 -17.46
CA ILE A 355 1.32 -15.67 -16.05
C ILE A 355 0.82 -14.56 -15.10
N VAL A 356 0.12 -13.54 -15.59
CA VAL A 356 -0.48 -12.50 -14.75
C VAL A 356 -1.50 -13.14 -13.80
N ASP A 357 -1.31 -13.00 -12.49
CA ASP A 357 -1.91 -13.86 -11.46
C ASP A 357 -3.44 -13.99 -11.51
N PHE A 358 -4.15 -12.86 -11.45
CA PHE A 358 -5.61 -12.83 -11.47
C PHE A 358 -6.17 -13.39 -12.77
N TYR A 359 -5.38 -13.33 -13.86
CA TYR A 359 -5.73 -13.88 -15.16
C TYR A 359 -5.38 -15.37 -15.29
N TYR A 360 -4.28 -15.80 -14.68
CA TYR A 360 -3.84 -17.20 -14.66
C TYR A 360 -4.83 -18.09 -13.91
N PHE A 361 -5.35 -17.61 -12.79
CA PHE A 361 -6.28 -18.37 -11.92
C PHE A 361 -7.75 -18.29 -12.34
N GLN A 362 -8.07 -17.57 -13.43
CA GLN A 362 -9.41 -17.58 -14.04
C GLN A 362 -9.65 -18.86 -14.84
N SER A 363 -10.93 -19.16 -15.09
CA SER A 363 -11.34 -20.29 -15.93
C SER A 363 -11.16 -20.04 -17.42
N GLN A 364 -11.12 -18.77 -17.84
CA GLN A 364 -10.94 -18.41 -19.24
C GLN A 364 -9.46 -18.54 -19.63
N GLU A 365 -9.20 -19.28 -20.69
CA GLU A 365 -7.87 -19.32 -21.29
C GLU A 365 -7.60 -17.99 -22.02
N ALA A 366 -6.47 -17.34 -21.70
CA ALA A 366 -5.86 -16.39 -22.62
C ALA A 366 -4.48 -16.86 -22.98
N LYS A 367 -4.33 -17.05 -24.27
CA LYS A 367 -3.07 -17.34 -24.93
C LYS A 367 -2.01 -16.32 -24.52
N GLY A 368 -0.99 -16.81 -23.82
CA GLY A 368 0.23 -16.10 -23.52
C GLY A 368 1.29 -16.37 -24.58
N TYR A 369 2.12 -15.36 -24.84
CA TYR A 369 3.26 -15.42 -25.75
C TYR A 369 4.55 -15.27 -24.95
N HIS A 370 5.58 -16.01 -25.34
CA HIS A 370 6.88 -15.90 -24.70
C HIS A 370 7.44 -14.47 -24.88
N VAL A 371 7.99 -13.93 -23.81
CA VAL A 371 8.64 -12.62 -23.79
C VAL A 371 10.14 -12.83 -23.92
N ARG A 372 10.75 -12.34 -25.00
CA ARG A 372 12.20 -12.46 -25.20
C ARG A 372 12.97 -11.93 -24.00
N HIS A 373 14.07 -12.61 -23.69
CA HIS A 373 14.99 -12.30 -22.58
C HIS A 373 14.46 -12.54 -21.18
N LEU A 374 13.25 -13.09 -21.06
CA LEU A 374 12.75 -13.69 -19.83
C LEU A 374 12.84 -15.23 -19.93
N PRO A 375 12.71 -15.98 -18.82
CA PRO A 375 12.65 -17.44 -18.88
C PRO A 375 11.52 -17.93 -19.79
N ASP A 376 11.72 -19.08 -20.47
CA ASP A 376 10.79 -19.62 -21.48
C ASP A 376 9.34 -19.82 -20.99
N TRP A 377 9.15 -20.05 -19.69
CA TRP A 377 7.84 -20.21 -19.06
C TRP A 377 7.11 -18.87 -18.82
N VAL A 378 7.79 -17.74 -18.94
CA VAL A 378 7.21 -16.41 -18.81
C VAL A 378 6.45 -16.05 -20.08
N LYS A 379 5.13 -16.22 -20.01
CA LYS A 379 4.22 -15.91 -21.10
C LYS A 379 3.24 -14.81 -20.71
N ILE A 380 3.06 -13.83 -21.58
CA ILE A 380 2.16 -12.69 -21.36
C ILE A 380 1.26 -12.54 -22.59
N ASN A 381 -0.03 -12.24 -22.39
CA ASN A 381 -0.93 -11.97 -23.52
C ASN A 381 -0.65 -10.59 -24.14
N THR A 382 -1.21 -10.33 -25.32
CA THR A 382 -0.99 -9.06 -26.05
C THR A 382 -1.45 -7.83 -25.28
N ARG A 383 -2.60 -7.91 -24.59
CA ARG A 383 -3.13 -6.81 -23.77
C ARG A 383 -2.18 -6.39 -22.65
N PHE A 384 -1.68 -7.33 -21.86
CA PHE A 384 -0.75 -7.01 -20.77
C PHE A 384 0.65 -6.72 -21.29
N ALA A 385 1.05 -7.27 -22.44
CA ALA A 385 2.31 -6.90 -23.07
C ALA A 385 2.33 -5.42 -23.48
N GLU A 386 1.21 -4.86 -23.96
CA GLU A 386 1.11 -3.41 -24.20
C GLU A 386 1.27 -2.62 -22.90
N TYR A 387 0.55 -3.02 -21.85
CA TYR A 387 0.61 -2.35 -20.55
C TYR A 387 2.01 -2.40 -19.90
N TYR A 388 2.69 -3.54 -19.98
CA TYR A 388 4.01 -3.77 -19.41
C TYR A 388 5.16 -3.37 -20.36
N ASN A 389 4.85 -2.83 -21.55
CA ASN A 389 5.81 -2.39 -22.56
C ASN A 389 6.69 -3.54 -23.12
N PHE A 390 6.08 -4.71 -23.32
CA PHE A 390 6.67 -5.90 -23.94
C PHE A 390 6.18 -6.17 -25.37
N SER A 391 5.30 -5.36 -25.95
CA SER A 391 4.74 -5.62 -27.30
C SER A 391 5.82 -5.93 -28.34
N ASP A 392 6.90 -5.16 -28.32
CA ASP A 392 8.06 -5.34 -29.19
C ASP A 392 8.87 -6.61 -28.90
N LEU A 393 8.80 -7.12 -27.67
CA LEU A 393 9.56 -8.26 -27.15
C LEU A 393 8.80 -9.59 -27.18
N LEU A 394 7.52 -9.59 -27.58
CA LEU A 394 6.76 -10.83 -27.73
C LEU A 394 7.26 -11.66 -28.92
N GLU A 395 7.39 -12.97 -28.72
CA GLU A 395 7.64 -13.92 -29.80
C GLU A 395 6.32 -14.42 -30.40
N ASN A 396 6.27 -14.53 -31.73
CA ASN A 396 5.16 -15.15 -32.47
C ASN A 396 3.77 -14.50 -32.26
N ALA A 397 3.70 -13.28 -31.72
CA ALA A 397 2.44 -12.55 -31.53
C ALA A 397 1.85 -11.98 -32.84
N GLN A 398 2.69 -11.70 -33.85
CA GLN A 398 2.27 -11.13 -35.14
C GLN A 398 1.51 -12.08 -36.07
N ALA A 399 1.19 -13.30 -35.63
CA ALA A 399 0.43 -14.27 -36.43
C ALA A 399 -1.09 -14.31 -36.13
N VAL A 400 -1.59 -13.46 -35.21
CA VAL A 400 -3.01 -13.46 -34.81
C VAL A 400 -3.55 -12.03 -34.68
N GLU A 401 -3.51 -11.26 -35.76
CA GLU A 401 -4.44 -10.13 -35.94
C GLU A 401 -5.75 -10.67 -36.53
N GLU A 402 -6.54 -11.42 -35.75
CA GLU A 402 -7.94 -11.71 -36.10
C GLU A 402 -8.70 -12.28 -34.89
N GLU A 403 -8.73 -11.55 -33.77
CA GLU A 403 -9.82 -11.72 -32.80
C GLU A 403 -9.98 -10.42 -31.99
N THR A 404 -10.46 -9.38 -32.66
CA THR A 404 -11.25 -8.34 -31.98
C THR A 404 -12.53 -9.01 -31.49
N VAL A 405 -12.49 -9.59 -30.29
CA VAL A 405 -13.73 -9.86 -29.56
C VAL A 405 -14.09 -8.58 -28.83
N ASP A 406 -15.05 -7.89 -29.41
CA ASP A 406 -15.86 -6.85 -28.79
C ASP A 406 -16.50 -7.47 -27.52
N LEU A 407 -15.91 -7.22 -26.35
CA LEU A 407 -16.46 -7.59 -25.04
C LEU A 407 -16.59 -6.34 -24.16
N PHE A 408 -17.11 -5.26 -24.75
CA PHE A 408 -17.81 -4.23 -24.00
C PHE A 408 -19.31 -4.53 -24.04
N GLY A 409 -19.70 -5.49 -23.19
CA GLY A 409 -21.07 -5.69 -22.71
C GLY A 409 -21.10 -5.49 -21.21
#